data_AF-A0A7W4G018-F1
#
_entry.id   AF-A0A7W4G018-F1
#
_cell.length_a   1.000
_cell.length_b   1.000
_cell.length_c   1.000
_cell.angle_alpha   90.00
_cell.angle_beta   90.00
_cell.angle_gamma   90.00
#
_symmetry.space_group_name_H-M   'P 1'
#
loop_
_entity.id
_entity.type
_entity.pdbx_description
1 polymer ?
#
loop_
_entity_poly.entity_id
_entity_poly.type
_entity_poly.pdbx_seq_one_letter_code
_entity_poly.pdbx_strand_id
1 'polypeptide(L)'
;MKVIITKNLKESHVRTAKHIIYAHQNLNGDVYIGQAKCMVNRWNEHMQLAKSLTHPESMQKFKQALRHNKNWHHYIIATASNQEKADKVEAAAIAFYKPKLNSHPGRSCDKSTKYDFQLLARGGKEVELEAAKIDRYKTQERFTDRERKTIHCKAILKNGKSHISFECIDDGFRVNVSHQKRVGFKEGDIVTISFAAKGKTFYTTTDYSDIKLAAKK
;
A
#
# COMPACT_ATOMS: atom_id res chain seq x y z
N MET A 1 -17.58 -2.67 -2.22
CA MET A 1 -16.86 -3.19 -3.43
C MET A 1 -17.37 -4.59 -3.71
N LYS A 2 -17.90 -4.82 -4.92
CA LYS A 2 -18.42 -6.12 -5.33
C LYS A 2 -17.29 -7.08 -5.67
N VAL A 3 -17.32 -8.27 -5.09
CA VAL A 3 -16.36 -9.35 -5.34
C VAL A 3 -17.08 -10.68 -5.47
N ILE A 4 -16.51 -11.59 -6.26
CA ILE A 4 -17.00 -12.94 -6.48
C ILE A 4 -16.15 -13.89 -5.63
N ILE A 5 -16.78 -14.55 -4.66
CA ILE A 5 -16.14 -15.61 -3.88
C ILE A 5 -16.28 -16.92 -4.65
N THR A 6 -15.16 -17.57 -4.98
CA THR A 6 -15.17 -18.86 -5.67
C THR A 6 -15.83 -19.95 -4.82
N LYS A 7 -16.49 -20.91 -5.48
CA LYS A 7 -17.36 -21.92 -4.82
C LYS A 7 -16.67 -22.80 -3.77
N ASN A 8 -15.34 -22.94 -3.85
CA ASN A 8 -14.52 -23.66 -2.88
C ASN A 8 -14.37 -22.90 -1.54
N LEU A 9 -14.87 -21.67 -1.43
CA LEU A 9 -14.78 -20.83 -0.24
C LEU A 9 -16.16 -20.49 0.33
N LYS A 10 -16.22 -20.46 1.66
CA LYS A 10 -17.38 -19.94 2.40
C LYS A 10 -17.19 -18.45 2.66
N GLU A 11 -18.27 -17.68 2.51
CA GLU A 11 -18.26 -16.24 2.78
C GLU A 11 -17.79 -15.90 4.19
N SER A 12 -18.21 -16.68 5.19
CA SER A 12 -17.80 -16.51 6.59
C SER A 12 -16.28 -16.61 6.78
N HIS A 13 -15.62 -17.51 6.05
CA HIS A 13 -14.16 -17.66 6.10
C HIS A 13 -13.46 -16.45 5.47
N VAL A 14 -14.02 -15.90 4.38
CA VAL A 14 -13.46 -14.72 3.72
C VAL A 14 -13.55 -13.49 4.61
N ARG A 15 -14.67 -13.29 5.32
CA ARG A 15 -14.87 -12.12 6.21
C ARG A 15 -13.97 -12.15 7.45
N THR A 16 -13.58 -13.32 7.91
CA THR A 16 -12.73 -13.52 9.10
C THR A 16 -11.26 -13.77 8.77
N ALA A 17 -10.91 -13.90 7.49
CA ALA A 17 -9.57 -14.19 7.05
C ALA A 17 -8.59 -13.05 7.39
N LYS A 18 -7.41 -13.42 7.90
CA LYS A 18 -6.31 -12.47 8.13
C LYS A 18 -5.64 -12.05 6.81
N HIS A 19 -5.58 -12.97 5.86
CA HIS A 19 -5.04 -12.75 4.52
C HIS A 19 -5.98 -13.35 3.48
N ILE A 20 -6.19 -12.61 2.40
CA ILE A 20 -7.04 -12.97 1.27
C ILE A 20 -6.15 -13.02 0.04
N ILE A 21 -6.30 -14.08 -0.76
CA ILE A 21 -5.69 -14.20 -2.07
C ILE A 21 -6.78 -13.92 -3.10
N TYR A 22 -6.52 -12.97 -3.97
CA TYR A 22 -7.49 -12.42 -4.90
C TYR A 22 -7.00 -12.48 -6.34
N ALA A 23 -7.94 -12.46 -7.27
CA ALA A 23 -7.69 -12.28 -8.68
C ALA A 23 -8.47 -11.08 -9.23
N HIS A 24 -7.85 -10.34 -10.13
CA HIS A 24 -8.48 -9.27 -10.90
C HIS A 24 -8.41 -9.65 -12.37
N GLN A 25 -9.57 -9.73 -13.02
CA GLN A 25 -9.67 -10.08 -14.43
C GLN A 25 -10.29 -8.92 -15.21
N ASN A 26 -9.62 -8.45 -16.26
CA ASN A 26 -10.21 -7.47 -17.16
C ASN A 26 -11.18 -8.14 -18.16
N LEU A 27 -11.88 -7.34 -18.97
CA LEU A 27 -12.79 -7.88 -20.00
C LEU A 27 -12.08 -8.65 -21.13
N ASN A 28 -10.78 -8.41 -21.33
CA ASN A 28 -9.95 -9.14 -22.30
C ASN A 28 -9.52 -10.52 -21.76
N GLY A 29 -9.91 -10.87 -20.53
CA GLY A 29 -9.55 -12.11 -19.87
C GLY A 29 -8.16 -12.13 -19.23
N ASP A 30 -7.40 -11.02 -19.27
CA ASP A 30 -6.12 -10.92 -18.59
C ASP A 30 -6.32 -10.89 -17.06
N VAL A 31 -5.55 -11.71 -16.37
CA VAL A 31 -5.64 -11.90 -14.93
C VAL A 31 -4.40 -11.33 -14.25
N TYR A 32 -4.63 -10.72 -13.09
CA TYR A 32 -3.63 -10.42 -12.07
C TYR A 32 -4.00 -11.12 -10.77
N ILE A 33 -3.01 -11.70 -10.10
CA ILE A 33 -3.16 -12.35 -8.79
C ILE A 33 -2.37 -11.58 -7.76
N GLY A 34 -2.96 -11.39 -6.58
CA GLY A 34 -2.25 -10.83 -5.45
C GLY A 34 -2.83 -11.30 -4.13
N GLN A 35 -2.19 -10.88 -3.05
CA GLN A 35 -2.69 -11.08 -1.70
C GLN A 35 -2.82 -9.76 -0.93
N ALA A 36 -3.71 -9.73 0.07
CA ALA A 36 -3.85 -8.60 0.98
C ALA A 36 -4.53 -9.02 2.29
N LYS A 37 -4.33 -8.23 3.34
CA LYS A 37 -5.18 -8.30 4.54
C LYS A 37 -6.60 -7.77 4.26
N CYS A 38 -6.72 -6.75 3.42
CA CYS A 38 -8.00 -6.19 2.98
C CYS A 38 -7.93 -5.90 1.48
N MET A 39 -8.73 -6.62 0.71
CA MET A 39 -8.77 -6.51 -0.76
C MET A 39 -9.23 -5.13 -1.23
N VAL A 40 -10.21 -4.53 -0.56
CA VAL A 40 -10.74 -3.21 -0.94
C VAL A 40 -9.68 -2.12 -0.78
N ASN A 41 -8.95 -2.12 0.33
CA ASN A 41 -7.85 -1.19 0.56
C ASN A 41 -6.73 -1.39 -0.46
N ARG A 42 -6.38 -2.65 -0.76
CA ARG A 42 -5.34 -2.98 -1.73
C ARG A 42 -5.73 -2.58 -3.16
N TRP A 43 -7.00 -2.75 -3.54
CA TRP A 43 -7.52 -2.29 -4.83
C TRP A 43 -7.41 -0.78 -4.98
N ASN A 44 -7.82 -0.02 -3.94
CA ASN A 44 -7.69 1.44 -3.95
C ASN A 44 -6.24 1.89 -4.09
N GLU A 45 -5.31 1.21 -3.42
CA GLU A 45 -3.87 1.45 -3.56
C GLU A 45 -3.39 1.16 -4.98
N HIS A 46 -3.79 0.03 -5.58
CA HIS A 46 -3.46 -0.28 -6.98
C HIS A 46 -3.93 0.81 -7.93
N MET A 47 -5.16 1.31 -7.77
CA MET A 47 -5.72 2.38 -8.57
C MET A 47 -5.01 3.72 -8.37
N GLN A 48 -4.60 4.05 -7.14
CA GLN A 48 -3.82 5.27 -6.86
C GLN A 48 -2.45 5.21 -7.52
N LEU A 49 -1.73 4.09 -7.34
CA LEU A 49 -0.40 3.90 -7.92
C LEU A 49 -0.44 3.84 -9.44
N ALA A 50 -1.48 3.26 -10.04
CA ALA A 50 -1.64 3.24 -11.50
C ALA A 50 -1.76 4.65 -12.10
N LYS A 51 -2.36 5.60 -11.37
CA LYS A 51 -2.49 7.02 -11.77
C LYS A 51 -1.24 7.85 -11.50
N SER A 52 -0.39 7.42 -10.57
CA SER A 52 0.87 8.10 -10.26
C SER A 52 1.95 7.69 -11.26
N LEU A 53 2.03 8.40 -12.39
CA LEU A 53 2.98 8.09 -13.47
C LEU A 53 4.45 8.15 -13.02
N THR A 54 4.75 8.95 -11.99
CA THR A 54 6.10 9.10 -11.43
C THR A 54 6.49 7.99 -10.45
N HIS A 55 5.57 7.11 -10.06
CA HIS A 55 5.88 6.02 -9.14
C HIS A 55 6.64 4.89 -9.85
N PRO A 56 7.69 4.28 -9.26
CA PRO A 56 8.45 3.21 -9.92
C PRO A 56 7.60 2.02 -10.36
N GLU A 57 6.55 1.70 -9.60
CA GLU A 57 5.62 0.63 -9.95
C GLU A 57 4.65 0.99 -11.08
N SER A 58 4.58 2.26 -11.52
CA SER A 58 3.65 2.70 -12.58
C SER A 58 3.86 1.96 -13.91
N MET A 59 5.09 1.45 -14.10
CA MET A 59 5.53 0.64 -15.24
C MET A 59 5.24 -0.86 -15.10
N GLN A 60 4.73 -1.34 -13.97
CA GLN A 60 4.33 -2.74 -13.85
C GLN A 60 3.16 -3.06 -14.80
N LYS A 61 3.18 -4.23 -15.43
CA LYS A 61 2.16 -4.68 -16.41
C LYS A 61 0.74 -4.52 -15.89
N PHE A 62 0.49 -4.89 -14.64
CA PHE A 62 -0.82 -4.73 -14.01
C PHE A 62 -1.26 -3.26 -13.90
N LYS A 63 -0.38 -2.35 -13.46
CA LYS A 63 -0.70 -0.91 -13.34
C LYS A 63 -0.94 -0.27 -14.71
N GLN A 64 -0.19 -0.69 -15.73
CA GLN A 64 -0.45 -0.29 -17.11
C GLN A 64 -1.84 -0.76 -17.55
N ALA A 65 -2.17 -2.04 -17.33
CA ALA A 65 -3.48 -2.59 -17.66
C ALA A 65 -4.63 -1.86 -16.94
N LEU A 66 -4.45 -1.44 -15.69
CA LEU A 66 -5.43 -0.65 -14.93
C LEU A 66 -5.71 0.73 -15.55
N ARG A 67 -4.73 1.34 -16.23
CA ARG A 67 -4.94 2.62 -16.93
C ARG A 67 -5.77 2.45 -18.21
N HIS A 68 -5.59 1.34 -18.91
CA HIS A 68 -6.25 1.09 -20.20
C HIS A 68 -7.61 0.39 -20.04
N ASN A 69 -7.83 -0.39 -18.99
CA ASN A 69 -9.07 -1.13 -18.75
C ASN A 69 -9.86 -0.52 -17.59
N LYS A 70 -11.10 -0.09 -17.87
CA LYS A 70 -11.99 0.48 -16.85
C LYS A 70 -12.78 -0.57 -16.07
N ASN A 71 -13.02 -1.73 -16.67
CA ASN A 71 -13.90 -2.77 -16.14
C ASN A 71 -13.08 -3.97 -15.68
N TRP A 72 -13.26 -4.34 -14.41
CA TRP A 72 -12.56 -5.44 -13.76
C TRP A 72 -13.53 -6.29 -12.95
N HIS A 73 -13.39 -7.60 -13.11
CA HIS A 73 -14.00 -8.57 -12.22
C HIS A 73 -13.04 -8.88 -11.07
N HIS A 74 -13.57 -8.92 -9.87
CA HIS A 74 -12.81 -9.08 -8.66
C HIS A 74 -13.17 -10.41 -8.01
N TYR A 75 -12.20 -11.29 -7.82
CA TYR A 75 -12.42 -12.62 -7.28
C TYR A 75 -11.62 -12.82 -6.00
N ILE A 76 -12.19 -13.56 -5.06
CA ILE A 76 -11.48 -14.13 -3.93
C ILE A 76 -11.35 -15.62 -4.18
N ILE A 77 -10.10 -16.07 -4.31
CA ILE A 77 -9.77 -17.42 -4.78
C ILE A 77 -9.20 -18.31 -3.67
N ALA A 78 -8.64 -17.72 -2.61
CA ALA A 78 -8.23 -18.42 -1.40
C ALA A 78 -8.12 -17.47 -0.20
N THR A 79 -7.95 -18.05 0.99
CA THR A 79 -7.67 -17.33 2.24
C THR A 79 -6.49 -17.98 2.96
N ALA A 80 -5.82 -17.22 3.82
CA ALA A 80 -4.71 -17.69 4.63
C ALA A 80 -4.75 -17.09 6.04
N SER A 81 -4.26 -17.86 7.01
CA SER A 81 -4.25 -17.45 8.42
C SER A 81 -3.03 -16.62 8.83
N ASN A 82 -1.97 -16.61 8.02
CA ASN A 82 -0.75 -15.84 8.26
C ASN A 82 -0.03 -15.51 6.94
N GLN A 83 0.99 -14.64 7.02
CA GLN A 83 1.73 -14.15 5.85
C GLN A 83 2.46 -15.28 5.10
N GLU A 84 3.13 -16.19 5.82
CA GLU A 84 3.88 -17.30 5.21
C GLU A 84 2.98 -18.22 4.37
N LYS A 85 1.79 -18.57 4.91
CA LYS A 85 0.79 -19.33 4.16
C LYS A 85 0.26 -18.53 2.98
N ALA A 86 0.05 -17.23 3.14
CA ALA A 86 -0.44 -16.38 2.06
C ALA A 86 0.58 -16.29 0.90
N ASP A 87 1.88 -16.20 1.20
CA ASP A 87 2.96 -16.21 0.21
C ASP A 87 3.00 -17.53 -0.58
N LYS A 88 2.81 -18.67 0.11
CA LYS A 88 2.72 -20.01 -0.52
C LYS A 88 1.48 -20.14 -1.41
N VAL A 89 0.31 -19.74 -0.91
CA VAL A 89 -0.96 -19.80 -1.66
C VAL A 89 -0.93 -18.88 -2.87
N GLU A 90 -0.37 -17.67 -2.75
CA GLU A 90 -0.21 -16.72 -3.86
C GLU A 90 0.67 -17.29 -4.96
N ALA A 91 1.83 -17.88 -4.61
CA ALA A 91 2.73 -18.51 -5.58
C ALA A 91 2.05 -19.69 -6.29
N ALA A 92 1.33 -20.54 -5.56
CA ALA A 92 0.58 -21.64 -6.13
C ALA A 92 -0.55 -21.16 -7.06
N ALA A 93 -1.26 -20.08 -6.69
CA ALA A 93 -2.29 -19.48 -7.52
C ALA A 93 -1.69 -18.91 -8.82
N ILE A 94 -0.56 -18.20 -8.75
CA ILE A 94 0.14 -17.70 -9.94
C ILE A 94 0.57 -18.85 -10.85
N ALA A 95 1.06 -19.96 -10.28
CA ALA A 95 1.42 -21.16 -11.05
C ALA A 95 0.20 -21.81 -11.72
N PHE A 96 -0.95 -21.84 -11.05
CA PHE A 96 -2.19 -22.44 -11.55
C PHE A 96 -2.83 -21.61 -12.68
N TYR A 97 -3.08 -20.31 -12.45
CA TYR A 97 -3.77 -19.46 -13.42
C TYR A 97 -2.86 -18.88 -14.50
N LYS A 98 -1.53 -18.93 -14.32
CA LYS A 98 -0.52 -18.39 -15.24
C LYS A 98 -0.86 -16.95 -15.72
N PRO A 99 -1.06 -16.00 -14.79
CA PRO A 99 -1.51 -14.64 -15.11
C PRO A 99 -0.46 -13.86 -15.92
N LYS A 100 -0.89 -13.20 -17.00
CA LYS A 100 -0.01 -12.36 -17.85
C LYS A 100 0.41 -11.05 -17.17
N LEU A 101 -0.37 -10.56 -16.20
CA LEU A 101 -0.18 -9.25 -15.57
C LEU A 101 0.73 -9.30 -14.35
N ASN A 102 1.04 -10.48 -13.81
CA ASN A 102 2.02 -10.64 -12.75
C ASN A 102 3.43 -10.55 -13.33
N SER A 103 4.27 -9.69 -12.75
CA SER A 103 5.69 -9.58 -13.13
C SER A 103 6.57 -10.64 -12.46
N HIS A 104 6.08 -11.27 -11.39
CA HIS A 104 6.84 -12.23 -10.59
C HIS A 104 5.99 -13.48 -10.29
N PRO A 105 6.63 -14.66 -10.15
CA PRO A 105 5.94 -15.93 -9.89
C PRO A 105 5.37 -16.07 -8.46
N GLY A 106 5.47 -15.03 -7.63
CA GLY A 106 5.12 -15.07 -6.20
C GLY A 106 6.36 -15.03 -5.31
N ARG A 107 6.16 -14.95 -3.99
CA ARG A 107 7.25 -14.86 -2.99
C ARG A 107 7.77 -16.20 -2.47
N SER A 108 7.10 -17.30 -2.82
CA SER A 108 7.45 -18.66 -2.41
C SER A 108 7.89 -19.50 -3.61
N CYS A 109 8.86 -20.40 -3.39
CA CYS A 109 9.28 -21.40 -4.36
C CYS A 109 8.38 -22.65 -4.34
N ASP A 110 7.49 -22.77 -3.35
CA ASP A 110 6.57 -23.88 -3.20
C ASP A 110 5.42 -23.76 -4.21
N LYS A 111 5.44 -24.62 -5.24
CA LYS A 111 4.41 -24.73 -6.28
C LYS A 111 3.43 -25.87 -6.00
N SER A 112 3.31 -26.32 -4.75
CA SER A 112 2.50 -27.49 -4.45
C SER A 112 1.04 -27.33 -4.90
N THR A 113 0.52 -28.38 -5.55
CA THR A 113 -0.85 -28.52 -6.06
C THR A 113 -1.88 -28.81 -4.97
N LYS A 114 -1.58 -28.47 -3.71
CA LYS A 114 -2.43 -28.78 -2.54
C LYS A 114 -3.67 -27.88 -2.40
N TYR A 115 -3.91 -26.99 -3.36
CA TYR A 115 -4.96 -25.98 -3.27
C TYR A 115 -6.02 -26.21 -4.35
N ASP A 116 -7.28 -26.33 -3.93
CA ASP A 116 -8.44 -26.56 -4.80
C ASP A 116 -8.90 -25.29 -5.52
N PHE A 117 -8.01 -24.67 -6.29
CA PHE A 117 -8.34 -23.47 -7.07
C PHE A 117 -9.38 -23.78 -8.15
N GLN A 118 -10.31 -22.85 -8.36
CA GLN A 118 -11.38 -22.97 -9.35
C GLN A 118 -11.15 -21.97 -10.49
N LEU A 119 -11.47 -22.36 -11.73
CA LEU A 119 -11.43 -21.42 -12.85
C LEU A 119 -12.36 -20.22 -12.60
N LEU A 120 -11.88 -19.00 -12.83
CA LEU A 120 -12.60 -17.76 -12.49
C LEU A 120 -13.99 -17.66 -13.15
N ALA A 121 -14.12 -18.17 -14.38
CA ALA A 121 -15.37 -18.15 -15.15
C ALA A 121 -16.43 -19.18 -14.70
N ARG A 122 -16.12 -20.10 -13.75
CA ARG A 122 -17.08 -21.13 -13.27
C ARG A 122 -18.11 -20.61 -12.25
N GLY A 123 -18.15 -19.30 -12.04
CA GLY A 123 -19.10 -18.62 -11.16
C GLY A 123 -18.72 -18.72 -9.67
N GLY A 124 -19.51 -18.04 -8.85
CA GLY A 124 -19.28 -17.89 -7.42
C GLY A 124 -20.39 -17.07 -6.78
N LYS A 125 -20.27 -16.78 -5.49
CA LYS A 125 -21.21 -15.90 -4.80
C LYS A 125 -20.70 -14.47 -4.88
N GLU A 126 -21.49 -13.57 -5.47
CA GLU A 126 -21.19 -12.13 -5.40
C GLU A 126 -21.49 -11.64 -3.98
N VAL A 127 -20.54 -10.94 -3.39
CA VAL A 127 -20.67 -10.30 -2.08
C VAL A 127 -20.11 -8.90 -2.13
N GLU A 128 -20.65 -8.04 -1.27
CA GLU A 128 -20.06 -6.74 -1.02
C GLU A 128 -19.06 -6.82 0.14
N LEU A 129 -17.83 -6.37 -0.14
CA LEU A 129 -16.80 -6.12 0.86
C LEU A 129 -16.60 -4.62 1.08
N GLU A 130 -16.38 -4.28 2.34
CA GLU A 130 -16.06 -2.94 2.79
C GLU A 130 -14.56 -2.78 3.04
N ALA A 131 -14.10 -1.54 2.95
CA ALA A 131 -12.75 -1.18 3.32
C ALA A 131 -12.54 -1.39 4.83
N ALA A 132 -11.48 -2.10 5.21
CA ALA A 132 -11.09 -2.17 6.61
C ALA A 132 -10.67 -0.78 7.09
N LYS A 133 -11.11 -0.38 8.28
CA LYS A 133 -10.72 0.89 8.90
C LYS A 133 -9.20 0.91 9.06
N ILE A 134 -8.55 1.82 8.35
CA ILE A 134 -7.12 2.05 8.49
C ILE A 134 -6.94 3.08 9.60
N ASP A 135 -6.46 2.65 10.76
CA ASP A 135 -5.98 3.58 11.78
C ASP A 135 -4.70 4.23 11.25
N ARG A 136 -4.87 5.36 10.56
CA ARG A 136 -3.83 6.14 9.86
C ARG A 136 -2.60 6.48 10.71
N TYR A 137 -2.68 6.31 12.02
CA TYR A 137 -1.63 6.59 12.98
C TYR A 137 -0.66 5.42 13.24
N LYS A 138 -0.98 4.17 12.84
CA LYS A 138 -0.16 2.99 13.20
C LYS A 138 0.59 2.34 12.03
N THR A 139 0.22 2.59 10.77
CA THR A 139 0.81 1.87 9.62
C THR A 139 1.06 2.80 8.43
N GLN A 140 1.87 3.85 8.63
CA GLN A 140 2.36 4.71 7.54
C GLN A 140 3.61 4.13 6.86
N GLU A 141 3.64 2.83 6.61
CA GLU A 141 4.68 2.15 5.79
C GLU A 141 4.43 2.36 4.28
N ARG A 142 4.11 3.58 3.84
CA ARG A 142 3.68 3.85 2.45
C ARG A 142 4.74 4.48 1.56
N PHE A 143 5.94 4.76 2.07
CA PHE A 143 7.00 5.38 1.28
C PHE A 143 8.32 4.65 1.53
N THR A 144 8.90 4.12 0.46
CA THR A 144 10.25 3.55 0.49
C THR A 144 11.28 4.64 0.73
N ASP A 145 12.47 4.31 1.28
CA ASP A 145 13.53 5.31 1.55
C ASP A 145 13.90 6.15 0.30
N ARG A 146 13.74 5.57 -0.90
CA ARG A 146 14.01 6.23 -2.19
C ARG A 146 12.97 7.27 -2.61
N GLU A 147 11.77 7.26 -2.00
CA GLU A 147 10.66 8.17 -2.32
C GLU A 147 10.61 9.40 -1.39
N ARG A 148 11.50 9.44 -0.39
CA ARG A 148 11.56 10.53 0.57
C ARG A 148 12.19 11.76 -0.08
N LYS A 149 11.34 12.74 -0.42
CA LYS A 149 11.80 14.09 -0.74
C LYS A 149 12.22 14.79 0.54
N THR A 150 13.29 15.57 0.45
CA THR A 150 13.77 16.40 1.56
C THR A 150 13.24 17.82 1.43
N ILE A 151 12.86 18.40 2.56
CA ILE A 151 12.45 19.81 2.69
C ILE A 151 13.37 20.50 3.69
N HIS A 152 13.60 21.80 3.45
CA HIS A 152 14.36 22.65 4.36
C HIS A 152 13.39 23.39 5.27
N CYS A 153 13.53 23.22 6.57
CA CYS A 153 12.63 23.82 7.54
C CYS A 153 13.44 24.44 8.68
N LYS A 154 12.88 25.49 9.28
CA LYS A 154 13.41 26.17 10.45
C LYS A 154 12.74 25.63 11.70
N ALA A 155 13.53 25.34 12.71
CA ALA A 155 13.06 25.05 14.05
C ALA A 155 12.51 26.34 14.69
N ILE A 156 11.25 26.29 15.11
CA ILE A 156 10.54 27.41 15.74
C ILE A 156 10.04 27.00 17.12
N LEU A 157 10.13 27.92 18.08
CA LEU A 157 9.48 27.79 19.38
C LEU A 157 8.22 28.67 19.37
N LYS A 158 7.05 28.05 19.48
CA LYS A 158 5.81 28.82 19.50
C LYS A 158 5.55 29.37 20.89
N ASN A 159 5.08 30.62 20.96
CA ASN A 159 4.53 31.20 22.17
C ASN A 159 3.48 30.25 22.80
N GLY A 160 3.70 29.88 24.06
CA GLY A 160 2.84 28.96 24.81
C GLY A 160 3.09 27.47 24.55
N LYS A 161 4.11 27.08 23.76
CA LYS A 161 4.50 25.68 23.59
C LYS A 161 5.89 25.42 24.18
N SER A 162 6.01 24.35 24.95
CA SER A 162 7.26 23.88 25.53
C SER A 162 8.16 23.09 24.58
N HIS A 163 7.74 22.88 23.33
CA HIS A 163 8.45 22.02 22.37
C HIS A 163 8.67 22.71 21.02
N ILE A 164 9.78 22.35 20.39
CA ILE A 164 10.16 22.79 19.05
C ILE A 164 9.20 22.21 18.01
N SER A 165 8.85 23.05 17.04
CA SER A 165 8.14 22.69 15.82
C SER A 165 8.98 23.07 14.61
N PHE A 166 8.66 22.54 13.43
CA PHE A 166 9.38 22.87 12.20
C PHE A 166 8.44 23.52 11.19
N GLU A 167 8.90 24.62 10.60
CA GLU A 167 8.21 25.38 9.57
C GLU A 167 9.10 25.50 8.33
N CYS A 168 8.57 25.12 7.17
CA CYS A 168 9.38 24.96 5.98
C CYS A 168 9.63 26.28 5.27
N ILE A 169 10.87 26.48 4.85
CA ILE A 169 11.37 27.77 4.37
C ILE A 169 10.72 28.12 3.03
N ASP A 170 10.51 27.12 2.17
CA ASP A 170 10.05 27.33 0.80
C ASP A 170 8.55 27.66 0.69
N ASP A 171 7.72 27.16 1.61
CA ASP A 171 6.26 27.27 1.49
C ASP A 171 5.53 27.57 2.81
N GLY A 172 6.24 27.76 3.92
CA GLY A 172 5.66 28.06 5.24
C GLY A 172 4.85 26.91 5.83
N PHE A 173 4.87 25.71 5.22
CA PHE A 173 4.08 24.59 5.72
C PHE A 173 4.73 24.01 6.97
N ARG A 174 3.89 23.48 7.85
CA ARG A 174 4.35 22.86 9.11
C ARG A 174 4.65 21.39 8.93
N VAL A 175 5.62 20.89 9.70
CA VAL A 175 5.93 19.46 9.71
C VAL A 175 5.40 18.81 10.97
N ASN A 176 4.61 17.75 10.80
CA ASN A 176 4.20 16.92 11.92
C ASN A 176 5.22 15.79 12.14
N VAL A 177 5.87 15.83 13.30
CA VAL A 177 6.99 14.95 13.70
C VAL A 177 6.69 14.32 15.06
N SER A 178 7.13 13.10 15.33
CA SER A 178 7.03 12.51 16.68
C SER A 178 7.84 13.30 17.72
N HIS A 179 7.49 13.20 19.01
CA HIS A 179 8.18 13.92 20.08
C HIS A 179 9.68 13.61 20.11
N GLN A 180 10.04 12.31 20.09
CA GLN A 180 11.42 11.83 20.18
C GLN A 180 12.34 12.42 19.10
N LYS A 181 11.82 12.64 17.89
CA LYS A 181 12.59 13.19 16.76
C LYS A 181 12.79 14.70 16.79
N ARG A 182 12.07 15.42 17.65
CA ARG A 182 12.22 16.87 17.85
C ARG A 182 13.23 17.19 18.95
N VAL A 183 13.53 16.22 19.82
CA VAL A 183 14.44 16.40 20.96
C VAL A 183 15.85 16.68 20.45
N GLY A 184 16.49 17.73 20.97
CA GLY A 184 17.87 18.10 20.65
C GLY A 184 18.03 19.27 19.68
N PHE A 185 16.96 19.70 18.99
CA PHE A 185 16.98 20.90 18.15
C PHE A 185 16.62 22.15 18.95
N LYS A 186 17.16 23.30 18.54
CA LYS A 186 16.94 24.61 19.16
C LYS A 186 16.22 25.54 18.18
N GLU A 187 15.53 26.54 18.72
CA GLU A 187 14.94 27.59 17.89
C GLU A 187 16.01 28.25 17.02
N GLY A 188 15.71 28.42 15.73
CA GLY A 188 16.64 28.97 14.75
C GLY A 188 17.41 27.94 13.93
N ASP A 189 17.48 26.68 14.37
CA ASP A 189 18.14 25.63 13.61
C ASP A 189 17.50 25.44 12.23
N ILE A 190 18.34 25.35 11.20
CA ILE A 190 17.90 24.94 9.86
C ILE A 190 18.11 23.44 9.77
N VAL A 191 17.04 22.72 9.46
CA VAL A 191 17.03 21.27 9.36
C VAL A 191 16.58 20.81 7.99
N THR A 192 17.16 19.70 7.55
CA THR A 192 16.67 18.93 6.40
C THR A 192 15.81 17.80 6.94
N ILE A 193 14.53 17.79 6.54
CA ILE A 193 13.56 16.78 6.96
C ILE A 193 13.13 15.97 5.75
N SER A 194 13.20 14.64 5.88
CA SER A 194 12.60 13.74 4.89
C SER A 194 11.11 13.56 5.16
N PHE A 195 10.25 13.90 4.20
CA PHE A 195 8.79 13.80 4.38
C PHE A 195 8.17 12.67 3.56
N ALA A 196 7.07 12.13 4.06
CA ALA A 196 6.31 11.06 3.43
C ALA A 196 5.20 11.61 2.54
N ALA A 197 4.42 12.58 3.02
CA ALA A 197 3.34 13.18 2.23
C ALA A 197 3.19 14.68 2.51
N LYS A 198 2.79 15.43 1.49
CA LYS A 198 2.34 16.83 1.59
C LYS A 198 0.81 16.84 1.68
N GLY A 199 0.28 17.32 2.80
CA GLY A 199 -1.13 17.65 2.99
C GLY A 199 -1.45 19.07 2.51
N LYS A 200 -2.69 19.51 2.71
CA LYS A 200 -3.13 20.87 2.28
C LYS A 200 -2.39 22.01 2.98
N THR A 201 -1.94 21.80 4.22
CA THR A 201 -1.28 22.83 5.05
C THR A 201 -0.09 22.31 5.88
N PHE A 202 0.28 21.04 5.71
CA PHE A 202 1.33 20.41 6.52
C PHE A 202 2.00 19.25 5.78
N TYR A 203 3.25 18.98 6.14
CA TYR A 203 4.01 17.79 5.78
C TYR A 203 3.89 16.74 6.89
N THR A 204 3.74 15.47 6.51
CA THR A 204 3.71 14.33 7.45
C THR A 204 5.01 13.55 7.35
N THR A 205 5.63 13.26 8.50
CA THR A 205 6.83 12.42 8.61
C THR A 205 6.47 11.02 9.14
N THR A 206 7.39 10.08 8.99
CA THR A 206 7.25 8.69 9.47
C THR A 206 8.33 8.36 10.50
N ASP A 207 8.25 7.17 11.11
CA ASP A 207 9.26 6.68 12.06
C ASP A 207 10.65 6.48 11.44
N TYR A 208 10.76 6.49 10.11
CA TYR A 208 12.03 6.46 9.38
C TYR A 208 12.47 7.84 8.84
N SER A 209 11.66 8.88 9.01
CA SER A 209 12.05 10.23 8.59
C SER A 209 13.20 10.77 9.44
N ASP A 210 14.35 10.97 8.83
CA ASP A 210 15.47 11.64 9.48
C ASP A 210 15.27 13.16 9.51
N ILE A 211 15.67 13.77 10.63
CA ILE A 211 15.86 15.21 10.79
C ILE A 211 17.35 15.43 11.02
N LYS A 212 18.00 16.14 10.11
CA LYS A 212 19.44 16.45 10.19
C LYS A 212 19.62 17.95 10.19
N LEU A 213 20.57 18.45 10.98
CA LEU A 213 21.02 19.84 10.84
C LEU A 213 21.52 20.04 9.40
N ALA A 214 21.05 21.10 8.75
CA ALA A 214 21.58 21.47 7.46
C ALA A 214 23.06 21.86 7.65
N ALA A 215 23.95 21.24 6.86
CA ALA A 215 25.35 21.63 6.88
C ALA A 215 25.44 23.13 6.55
N LYS A 216 26.14 23.90 7.39
CA LYS A 216 26.50 25.28 7.08
C LYS A 216 27.34 25.24 5.80
N LYS A 217 26.80 25.76 4.70
CA LYS A 217 27.60 26.17 3.55
C LYS A 217 28.34 27.45 3.90
#